data_AF-A0A955P668-F1
#
_entry.id   AF-A0A955P668-F1
#
_cell.length_a   1.000
_cell.length_b   1.000
_cell.length_c   1.000
_cell.angle_alpha   90.00
_cell.angle_beta   90.00
_cell.angle_gamma   90.00
#
_symmetry.space_group_name_H-M   'P 1'
#
loop_
_entity.id
_entity.type
_entity.pdbx_description
1 polymer ?
#
loop_
_entity_poly.entity_id
_entity_poly.type
_entity_poly.pdbx_seq_one_letter_code
_entity_poly.pdbx_strand_id
1 'polypeptide(L)' 'NPEIVVIGGGGALLGERLFQPIREGLLRRVYHQAVRPVPVVPAKFGTDSGIIGAGALAFSEQEEKQSAKERQSA' A
#
# COMPACT_ATOMS: atom_id res chain seq x y z
N ASN A 1 -12.78 0.74 4.39
CA ASN A 1 -12.26 -0.54 4.92
C ASN A 1 -11.16 -1.01 3.97
N PRO A 2 -9.88 -0.75 4.27
CA PRO A 2 -8.80 -1.17 3.37
C PRO A 2 -8.68 -2.69 3.32
N GLU A 3 -8.26 -3.22 2.17
CA GLU A 3 -8.00 -4.65 2.01
C GLU A 3 -6.63 -5.05 2.59
N ILE A 4 -5.72 -4.10 2.74
CA ILE A 4 -4.37 -4.29 3.26
C ILE A 4 -3.82 -2.98 3.83
N VAL A 5 -3.02 -3.07 4.88
CA VAL A 5 -2.22 -1.96 5.41
C VAL A 5 -0.75 -2.29 5.23
N VAL A 6 -0.02 -1.42 4.54
CA VAL A 6 1.43 -1.57 4.29
C VAL A 6 2.18 -0.57 5.15
N ILE A 7 3.15 -1.05 5.95
CA ILE A 7 4.02 -0.19 6.76
C ILE A 7 5.40 -0.11 6.12
N GLY A 8 5.82 1.10 5.75
CA GLY A 8 7.12 1.40 5.16
C GLY A 8 8.07 2.13 6.13
N GLY A 9 9.19 2.59 5.59
CA GLY A 9 10.22 3.34 6.33
C GLY A 9 11.10 2.47 7.24
N GLY A 10 12.10 3.10 7.89
CA GLY A 10 13.09 2.39 8.70
C GLY A 10 12.51 1.63 9.89
N GLY A 11 11.37 2.08 10.44
CA GLY A 11 10.68 1.39 11.52
C GLY A 11 10.20 -0.02 11.13
N ALA A 12 9.80 -0.22 9.87
CA ALA A 12 9.34 -1.52 9.38
C ALA A 12 10.42 -2.62 9.47
N LEU A 13 11.72 -2.24 9.56
CA LEU A 13 12.83 -3.17 9.75
C LEU A 13 12.81 -3.87 11.10
N LEU A 14 12.06 -3.36 12.09
CA LEU A 14 11.91 -3.99 13.40
C LEU A 14 11.12 -5.32 13.35
N GLY A 15 10.50 -5.64 12.21
CA GLY A 15 9.77 -6.90 12.02
C GLY A 15 8.69 -7.10 13.08
N GLU A 16 8.51 -8.33 13.56
CA GLU A 16 7.43 -8.68 14.48
C GLU A 16 7.44 -7.85 15.78
N ARG A 17 8.58 -7.31 16.22
CA ARG A 17 8.63 -6.39 17.36
C ARG A 17 7.80 -5.11 17.14
N LEU A 18 7.64 -4.69 15.88
CA LEU A 18 6.74 -3.60 15.48
C LEU A 18 5.36 -4.13 15.05
N PHE A 19 5.32 -5.18 14.23
CA PHE A 19 4.05 -5.62 13.61
C PHE A 19 3.10 -6.28 14.61
N GLN A 20 3.59 -7.08 15.57
CA GLN A 20 2.76 -7.71 16.58
C GLN A 20 1.96 -6.68 17.41
N PRO A 21 2.58 -5.67 18.06
CA PRO A 21 1.82 -4.71 18.85
C PRO A 21 0.85 -3.86 18.01
N ILE A 22 1.15 -3.63 16.72
CA ILE A 22 0.22 -2.98 15.79
C ILE A 22 -1.02 -3.85 15.57
N ARG A 23 -0.84 -5.14 15.24
CA ARG A 23 -1.96 -6.08 15.02
C ARG A 23 -2.82 -6.21 16.27
N GLU A 24 -2.21 -6.38 17.44
CA GLU A 24 -2.95 -6.42 18.72
C GLU A 24 -3.65 -5.08 19.04
N GLY A 25 -2.99 -3.97 18.71
CA GLY A 25 -3.54 -2.63 18.91
C GLY A 25 -4.78 -2.39 18.05
N LEU A 26 -4.76 -2.86 16.81
CA LEU A 26 -5.88 -2.84 15.87
C LEU A 26 -7.03 -3.71 16.39
N LEU A 27 -6.76 -4.95 16.78
CA LEU A 27 -7.79 -5.86 17.32
C LEU A 27 -8.52 -5.28 18.55
N ARG A 28 -7.81 -4.52 19.40
CA ARG A 28 -8.38 -3.89 20.60
C ARG A 28 -9.20 -2.63 20.31
N ARG A 29 -8.91 -1.90 19.22
CA ARG A 29 -9.46 -0.56 18.97
C ARG A 29 -10.43 -0.51 17.79
N VAL A 30 -10.27 -1.39 16.83
CA VAL A 30 -11.10 -1.45 15.63
C VAL A 30 -12.31 -2.33 15.95
N TYR A 31 -13.44 -1.68 16.21
CA TYR A 31 -14.63 -2.29 16.79
C TYR A 31 -15.56 -2.82 15.71
N HIS A 32 -15.36 -4.03 15.18
CA HIS A 32 -16.30 -4.53 14.17
C HIS A 32 -16.52 -6.04 14.20
N GLN A 33 -17.70 -6.44 14.71
CA GLN A 33 -18.25 -7.80 14.58
C GLN A 33 -18.43 -8.26 13.11
N ALA A 34 -18.24 -7.36 12.13
CA ALA A 34 -18.45 -7.61 10.70
C ALA A 34 -17.21 -7.36 9.80
N VAL A 35 -16.07 -6.93 10.35
CA VAL A 35 -14.87 -6.63 9.54
C VAL A 35 -13.82 -7.72 9.76
N ARG A 36 -13.48 -8.44 8.67
CA ARG A 36 -12.37 -9.40 8.66
C ARG A 36 -11.08 -8.71 9.11
N PRO A 37 -10.18 -9.41 9.84
CA PRO A 37 -8.86 -8.86 10.17
C PRO A 37 -8.16 -8.35 8.91
N VAL A 38 -7.77 -7.07 8.90
CA VAL A 38 -7.01 -6.50 7.78
C VAL A 38 -5.54 -6.93 7.89
N PRO A 39 -4.94 -7.49 6.82
CA PRO A 39 -3.52 -7.79 6.80
C PRO A 39 -2.68 -6.53 7.01
N VAL A 40 -1.71 -6.61 7.92
CA VAL A 40 -0.70 -5.57 8.14
C VAL A 40 0.67 -6.15 7.78
N VAL A 41 1.29 -5.61 6.74
CA VAL A 41 2.50 -6.17 6.13
C VAL A 41 3.61 -5.12 5.95
N PRO A 42 4.89 -5.51 5.94
CA PRO A 42 5.96 -4.61 5.56
C PRO A 42 5.89 -4.23 4.07
N ALA A 43 6.38 -3.04 3.73
CA ALA A 43 6.56 -2.64 2.35
C ALA A 43 7.54 -3.60 1.65
N LYS A 44 7.06 -4.34 0.64
CA LYS A 44 7.84 -5.35 -0.08
C LYS A 44 9.15 -4.80 -0.67
N PHE A 45 9.11 -3.57 -1.16
CA PHE A 45 10.27 -2.91 -1.77
C PHE A 45 11.09 -2.07 -0.78
N GLY A 46 10.74 -2.08 0.51
CA GLY A 46 11.49 -1.35 1.53
C GLY A 46 11.70 0.13 1.16
N THR A 47 12.96 0.56 1.18
CA THR A 47 13.39 1.92 0.81
C THR A 47 13.06 2.30 -0.63
N ASP A 48 13.00 1.32 -1.53
CA ASP A 48 12.81 1.55 -2.96
C ASP A 48 11.34 1.74 -3.32
N SER A 49 10.42 1.53 -2.36
CA SER A 49 8.97 1.71 -2.58
C SER A 49 8.63 3.10 -3.12
N GLY A 50 9.37 4.14 -2.69
CA GLY A 50 9.16 5.51 -3.17
C GLY A 50 9.54 5.68 -4.64
N ILE A 51 10.72 5.24 -5.03
CA ILE A 51 11.20 5.42 -6.41
C ILE A 51 10.47 4.51 -7.40
N ILE A 52 10.11 3.30 -6.97
CA ILE A 52 9.26 2.40 -7.76
C ILE A 52 7.87 3.02 -7.96
N GLY A 53 7.28 3.59 -6.91
CA GLY A 53 6.00 4.30 -7.00
C GLY A 53 6.06 5.49 -7.95
N ALA A 54 7.15 6.27 -7.91
CA ALA A 54 7.35 7.39 -8.84
C ALA A 54 7.46 6.92 -10.30
N GLY A 55 8.20 5.83 -10.55
CA GLY A 55 8.27 5.22 -11.88
C GLY A 55 6.90 4.73 -12.36
N ALA A 56 6.16 4.02 -11.50
CA ALA A 56 4.82 3.53 -11.82
C ALA A 56 3.85 4.67 -12.16
N LEU A 57 3.91 5.79 -11.43
CA LEU A 57 3.12 6.98 -11.73
C LEU A 57 3.46 7.58 -13.10
N ALA A 58 4.75 7.68 -13.43
CA ALA A 58 5.17 8.18 -14.73
C ALA A 58 4.67 7.28 -15.88
N PHE A 59 4.69 5.95 -15.70
CA PHE A 59 4.15 5.01 -16.69
C PHE A 59 2.62 5.12 -16.83
N SER A 60 1.88 5.22 -15.72
CA SER A 60 0.41 5.34 -15.78
C SER A 60 -0.03 6.60 -16.51
N GLU A 61 0.67 7.73 -16.31
CA GLU A 61 0.37 8.96 -17.06
C GLU A 61 0.63 8.82 -18.57
N GLN A 62 1.61 8.02 -19.00
CA GLN A 62 1.85 7.78 -20.43
C GLN A 62 0.72 6.94 -21.03
N GLU A 63 0.27 5.90 -20.32
CA GLU A 63 -0.84 5.04 -20.74
C GLU A 63 -2.15 5.84 -20.90
N GLU A 64 -2.43 6.75 -19.96
CA GLU A 64 -3.60 7.64 -20.05
C GLU A 64 -3.52 8.58 -21.26
N LYS A 65 -2.35 9.19 -21.51
CA LYS A 65 -2.12 10.08 -22.66
C LYS A 65 -2.25 9.34 -23.99
N GLN A 66 -1.75 8.11 -24.06
CA GLN A 66 -1.86 7.27 -25.25
C GLN A 66 -3.32 6.87 -25.52
N SER A 67 -4.05 6.44 -24.48
CA SER A 67 -5.47 6.10 -24.57
C SER A 67 -6.34 7.28 -24.98
N ALA A 68 -6.03 8.49 -24.51
CA ALA A 68 -6.75 9.70 -24.87
C ALA A 68 -6.51 10.10 -26.34
N LYS A 69 -5.28 9.92 -26.84
CA LYS A 69 -4.92 10.20 -28.24
C LYS A 69 -5.60 9.25 -29.21
N GLU A 70 -5.72 7.97 -28.85
CA GLU A 70 -6.43 6.97 -29.63
C GLU A 70 -7.93 7.26 -29.74
N ARG A 71 -8.57 7.68 -28.64
CA ARG A 71 -9.99 8.08 -28.62
C ARG A 71 -10.30 9.34 -29.43
N GLN A 72 -9.33 10.25 -29.58
CA GLN A 72 -9.49 11.46 -30.41
C GLN A 72 -9.25 11.20 -31.90
N SER A 73 -8.63 10.07 -32.24
CA SER A 73 -8.36 9.66 -33.63
C SER A 73 -9.40 8.73 -34.25
N ALA A 74 -10.37 8.28 -33.45
CA ALA A 74 -11.52 7.47 -33.84
C ALA A 74 -12.78 8.33 -33.94
#